data_AF-A0A817I8P7-F1
#
_entry.id   AF-A0A817I8P7-F1
#
_cell.length_a   1.000
_cell.length_b   1.000
_cell.length_c   1.000
_cell.angle_alpha   90.00
_cell.angle_beta   90.00
_cell.angle_gamma   90.00
#
_symmetry.space_group_name_H-M   'P 1'
#
loop_
_entity.id
_entity.type
_entity.pdbx_description
1 polymer ?
#
loop_
_entity_poly.entity_id
_entity_poly.type
_entity_poly.pdbx_seq_one_letter_code
_entity_poly.pdbx_strand_id
1 'polypeptide(L)'
;MIVELESDPALGYMGGDFYVGANERKSTTLHVQYWRNYESLQKWTHTKMGLHFKAVMKYMKTDRVESVNGIWHETYIVRDGEYEAIYGNMPPVGLALATLAVPETKTNNGQVRMQRRNKEKQAQITMSNGSKGEAIEQLGNRLKQDLQNECPSNEEALLSIQTTDYGLSFENGTMAVHLLLTTLPANWHSLDPTIHLDRAMCKRNFNATKHAKWVDEVCIHPSNKVLVRLLKDLRQRFHGLEPLNPWLINLLAHHCVINNNSSEQLPPSYAFKRALQLLSSGLFLPGSNGLYDPFSDTNMNPSRSHTIMTPEEQDRLCYTSQTLLRALAIHPKYVLGIENGPDIFAGPCQLNGVLFVPNQPVIFDNESNGHAINDGQQQSMFVEVNG
;
A
#
# COMPACT_ATOMS: atom_id res chain seq x y z
N MET A 1 2.79 -32.67 1.66
CA MET A 1 1.64 -31.74 1.57
C MET A 1 2.09 -30.33 1.86
N ILE A 2 2.70 -30.04 3.02
CA ILE A 2 3.12 -28.65 3.34
C ILE A 2 4.26 -28.14 2.46
N VAL A 3 5.25 -28.98 2.15
CA VAL A 3 6.32 -28.64 1.19
C VAL A 3 5.78 -28.21 -0.18
N GLU A 4 4.65 -28.77 -0.62
CA GLU A 4 3.99 -28.36 -1.86
C GLU A 4 3.39 -26.96 -1.73
N LEU A 5 2.72 -26.68 -0.60
CA LEU A 5 2.13 -25.38 -0.31
C LEU A 5 3.17 -24.28 -0.11
N GLU A 6 4.32 -24.60 0.50
CA GLU A 6 5.43 -23.67 0.71
C GLU A 6 6.21 -23.39 -0.58
N SER A 7 6.21 -24.34 -1.54
CA SER A 7 6.95 -24.19 -2.80
C SER A 7 6.32 -23.19 -3.77
N ASP A 8 5.02 -22.93 -3.66
CA ASP A 8 4.29 -22.05 -4.57
C ASP A 8 3.30 -21.12 -3.83
N PRO A 9 3.67 -19.86 -3.61
CA PRO A 9 2.79 -18.85 -3.01
C PRO A 9 1.50 -18.56 -3.80
N ALA A 10 1.42 -18.95 -5.08
CA ALA A 10 0.22 -18.80 -5.91
C ALA A 10 -0.92 -19.75 -5.46
N LEU A 11 -0.59 -20.81 -4.71
CA LEU A 11 -1.57 -21.71 -4.11
C LEU A 11 -2.40 -21.05 -3.00
N GLY A 12 -2.01 -19.85 -2.54
CA GLY A 12 -2.78 -19.06 -1.58
C GLY A 12 -2.60 -19.47 -0.12
N TYR A 13 -1.65 -20.38 0.16
CA TYR A 13 -1.20 -20.69 1.52
C TYR A 13 -0.41 -19.51 2.09
N MET A 14 -0.75 -19.08 3.30
CA MET A 14 -0.11 -17.95 3.99
C MET A 14 0.84 -18.41 5.11
N GLY A 15 0.81 -19.70 5.46
CA GLY A 15 1.59 -20.27 6.54
C GLY A 15 0.73 -21.15 7.44
N GLY A 16 1.36 -21.79 8.41
CA GLY A 16 0.68 -22.67 9.35
C GLY A 16 1.61 -23.15 10.43
N ASP A 17 1.02 -23.59 11.53
CA ASP A 17 1.73 -24.07 12.70
C ASP A 17 1.32 -25.49 13.01
N PHE A 18 2.31 -26.29 13.39
CA PHE A 18 2.12 -27.66 13.81
C PHE A 18 2.27 -27.77 15.31
N TYR A 19 1.24 -28.33 15.96
CA TYR A 19 1.20 -28.56 17.39
C TYR A 19 1.11 -30.06 17.65
N VAL A 20 1.90 -30.54 18.61
CA VAL A 20 1.78 -31.91 19.12
C VAL A 20 0.94 -31.86 20.38
N GLY A 21 -0.16 -32.62 20.38
CA GLY A 21 -1.08 -32.64 21.51
C GLY A 21 -0.52 -33.46 22.67
N ALA A 22 -0.47 -32.85 23.86
CA ALA A 22 -0.12 -33.53 25.12
C ALA A 22 -1.36 -33.84 25.96
N ASN A 23 -2.50 -34.12 25.31
CA ASN A 23 -3.78 -34.34 25.99
C ASN A 23 -4.18 -35.82 26.03
N GLU A 24 -4.98 -36.19 27.04
CA GLU A 24 -5.49 -37.55 27.22
C GLU A 24 -6.47 -37.99 26.12
N ARG A 25 -6.89 -37.07 25.24
CA ARG A 25 -7.84 -37.32 24.15
C ARG A 25 -7.21 -38.00 22.93
N LYS A 26 -5.96 -38.46 23.04
CA LYS A 26 -5.19 -39.16 21.97
C LYS A 26 -5.01 -38.36 20.67
N SER A 27 -5.33 -37.07 20.67
CA SER A 27 -5.06 -36.20 19.53
C SER A 27 -3.58 -35.92 19.47
N THR A 28 -2.87 -36.68 18.62
CA THR A 28 -1.40 -36.67 18.60
C THR A 28 -0.88 -35.39 17.95
N THR A 29 -1.59 -34.85 16.96
CA THR A 29 -1.12 -33.72 16.15
C THR A 29 -2.27 -32.81 15.72
N LEU A 30 -2.08 -31.49 15.78
CA LEU A 30 -2.96 -30.46 15.25
C LEU A 30 -2.17 -29.60 14.27
N HIS A 31 -2.71 -29.37 13.09
CA HIS A 31 -2.11 -28.47 12.10
C HIS A 31 -3.07 -27.33 11.77
N VAL A 32 -2.68 -26.10 12.12
CA VAL A 32 -3.44 -24.89 11.84
C VAL A 32 -2.88 -24.26 10.57
N GLN A 33 -3.72 -24.00 9.59
CA GLN A 33 -3.31 -23.44 8.30
C GLN A 33 -4.03 -22.14 8.02
N TYR A 34 -3.30 -21.15 7.51
CA TYR A 34 -3.83 -19.86 7.10
C TYR A 34 -3.85 -19.78 5.59
N TRP A 35 -4.99 -19.36 5.05
CA TRP A 35 -5.24 -19.28 3.62
C TRP A 35 -5.72 -17.88 3.26
N ARG A 36 -5.27 -17.38 2.10
CA ARG A 36 -5.64 -16.06 1.60
C ARG A 36 -7.14 -15.93 1.36
N ASN A 37 -7.75 -16.99 0.86
CA ASN A 37 -9.18 -17.09 0.60
C ASN A 37 -9.59 -18.57 0.46
N TYR A 38 -10.89 -18.80 0.52
CA TYR A 38 -11.47 -20.14 0.46
C TYR A 38 -11.30 -20.78 -0.91
N GLU A 39 -11.34 -19.99 -1.99
CA GLU A 39 -11.22 -20.45 -3.36
C GLU A 39 -9.85 -21.07 -3.63
N SER A 40 -8.79 -20.50 -3.07
CA SER A 40 -7.43 -21.03 -3.22
C SER A 40 -7.26 -22.37 -2.51
N LEU A 41 -7.83 -22.50 -1.30
CA LEU A 41 -7.89 -23.77 -0.57
C LEU A 41 -8.65 -24.82 -1.40
N GLN A 42 -9.83 -24.48 -1.92
CA GLN A 42 -10.64 -25.39 -2.73
C GLN A 42 -9.93 -25.81 -4.03
N LYS A 43 -9.26 -24.87 -4.71
CA LYS A 43 -8.50 -25.13 -5.92
C LYS A 43 -7.36 -26.12 -5.64
N TRP A 44 -6.61 -25.92 -4.56
CA TRP A 44 -5.54 -26.82 -4.17
C TRP A 44 -6.08 -28.22 -3.84
N THR A 45 -7.10 -28.33 -2.97
CA THR A 45 -7.65 -29.63 -2.57
C THR A 45 -8.16 -30.46 -3.76
N HIS A 46 -8.70 -29.83 -4.80
CA HIS A 46 -9.22 -30.50 -5.99
C HIS A 46 -8.17 -30.80 -7.08
N THR A 47 -6.91 -30.42 -6.88
CA THR A 47 -5.85 -30.68 -7.86
C THR A 47 -5.49 -32.17 -7.89
N LYS A 48 -5.79 -32.85 -9.00
CA LYS A 48 -5.67 -34.33 -9.15
C LYS A 48 -4.23 -34.85 -9.28
N MET A 49 -3.24 -33.96 -9.37
CA MET A 49 -1.84 -34.33 -9.58
C MET A 49 -0.88 -33.87 -8.46
N GLY A 50 -1.41 -33.22 -7.42
CA GLY A 50 -0.61 -32.71 -6.31
C GLY A 50 -0.05 -33.80 -5.39
N LEU A 51 0.95 -33.45 -4.58
CA LEU A 51 1.50 -34.34 -3.55
C LEU A 51 0.45 -34.63 -2.47
N HIS A 52 -0.45 -33.69 -2.19
CA HIS A 52 -1.60 -33.91 -1.31
C HIS A 52 -2.55 -34.99 -1.81
N PHE A 53 -2.87 -35.01 -3.10
CA PHE A 53 -3.74 -36.02 -3.69
C PHE A 53 -3.13 -37.42 -3.55
N LYS A 54 -1.82 -37.57 -3.81
CA LYS A 54 -1.10 -38.83 -3.61
C LYS A 54 -1.14 -39.30 -2.15
N ALA A 55 -0.95 -38.39 -1.20
CA ALA A 55 -1.01 -38.70 0.23
C ALA A 55 -2.41 -39.14 0.67
N VAL A 56 -3.45 -38.42 0.23
CA VAL A 56 -4.86 -38.78 0.50
C VAL A 56 -5.21 -40.13 -0.11
N MET A 57 -4.80 -40.39 -1.35
CA MET A 57 -5.03 -41.68 -2.01
C MET A 57 -4.32 -42.84 -1.30
N LYS A 58 -3.12 -42.61 -0.75
CA LYS A 58 -2.41 -43.60 0.08
C LYS A 58 -3.20 -43.87 1.36
N TYR A 59 -3.55 -42.84 2.12
CA TYR A 59 -4.36 -42.96 3.34
C TYR A 59 -5.68 -43.71 3.09
N MET A 60 -6.39 -43.37 2.01
CA MET A 60 -7.67 -44.01 1.65
C MET A 60 -7.52 -45.50 1.33
N LYS A 61 -6.35 -45.94 0.84
CA LYS A 61 -6.08 -47.33 0.46
C LYS A 61 -5.52 -48.18 1.60
N THR A 62 -4.70 -47.60 2.47
CA THR A 62 -3.95 -48.37 3.49
C THR A 62 -4.50 -48.20 4.89
N ASP A 63 -4.88 -46.98 5.28
CA ASP A 63 -5.03 -46.62 6.69
C ASP A 63 -6.48 -46.32 7.07
N ARG A 64 -7.39 -46.17 6.10
CA ARG A 64 -8.79 -45.81 6.33
C ARG A 64 -9.57 -46.86 7.15
N VAL A 65 -9.19 -48.13 7.04
CA VAL A 65 -9.95 -49.26 7.61
C VAL A 65 -9.46 -49.62 9.02
N GLU A 66 -8.20 -49.35 9.35
CA GLU A 66 -7.64 -49.59 10.68
C GLU A 66 -7.93 -48.40 11.61
N SER A 67 -8.64 -48.62 12.72
CA SER A 67 -9.15 -47.59 13.64
C SER A 67 -8.09 -46.86 14.48
N VAL A 68 -6.82 -46.87 14.05
CA VAL A 68 -5.69 -46.32 14.82
C VAL A 68 -5.50 -44.83 14.54
N ASN A 69 -5.84 -44.35 13.34
CA ASN A 69 -5.66 -42.95 12.92
C ASN A 69 -6.99 -42.30 12.52
N GLY A 70 -7.48 -41.36 13.33
CA GLY A 70 -8.66 -40.55 13.01
C GLY A 70 -8.29 -39.19 12.40
N ILE A 71 -9.12 -38.68 11.48
CA ILE A 71 -8.99 -37.32 10.94
C ILE A 71 -10.18 -36.49 11.38
N TRP A 72 -9.90 -35.36 12.03
CA TRP A 72 -10.85 -34.28 12.27
C TRP A 72 -10.38 -33.04 11.55
N HIS A 73 -11.31 -32.33 10.90
CA HIS A 73 -11.01 -31.14 10.11
C HIS A 73 -12.16 -30.15 10.21
N GLU A 74 -11.82 -28.90 10.48
CA GLU A 74 -12.74 -27.76 10.47
C GLU A 74 -12.16 -26.66 9.58
N THR A 75 -13.04 -25.98 8.85
CA THR A 75 -12.69 -24.82 8.03
C THR A 75 -13.53 -23.63 8.49
N TYR A 76 -12.85 -22.54 8.86
CA TYR A 76 -13.47 -21.28 9.24
C TYR A 76 -13.20 -20.24 8.15
N ILE A 77 -14.28 -19.61 7.63
CA ILE A 77 -14.17 -18.44 6.77
C ILE A 77 -14.32 -17.21 7.65
N VAL A 78 -13.24 -16.45 7.78
CA VAL A 78 -13.16 -15.26 8.62
C VAL A 78 -13.06 -14.04 7.71
N ARG A 79 -14.00 -13.09 7.82
CA ARG A 79 -13.97 -11.87 7.01
C ARG A 79 -12.90 -10.90 7.53
N ASP A 80 -12.43 -10.01 6.66
CA ASP A 80 -11.51 -8.96 7.08
C ASP A 80 -12.17 -8.09 8.17
N GLY A 81 -11.46 -7.85 9.27
CA GLY A 81 -11.97 -7.14 10.44
C GLY A 81 -12.84 -7.97 11.40
N GLU A 82 -13.22 -9.20 11.05
CA GLU A 82 -14.00 -10.09 11.93
C GLU A 82 -13.11 -11.06 12.72
N TYR A 83 -11.94 -10.60 13.17
CA TYR A 83 -11.04 -11.37 14.04
C TYR A 83 -10.13 -10.49 14.90
N GLU A 84 -9.75 -11.00 16.08
CA GLU A 84 -8.65 -10.44 16.88
C GLU A 84 -7.64 -11.51 17.27
N ALA A 85 -6.37 -11.12 17.35
CA ALA A 85 -5.28 -11.95 17.84
C ALA A 85 -4.33 -11.08 18.67
N ILE A 86 -3.90 -11.58 19.83
CA ILE A 86 -3.02 -10.88 20.77
C ILE A 86 -1.83 -11.79 21.06
N TYR A 87 -0.64 -11.22 20.99
CA TYR A 87 0.62 -11.92 21.24
C TYR A 87 1.35 -11.20 22.37
N GLY A 88 1.34 -11.78 23.57
CA GLY A 88 1.97 -11.21 24.75
C GLY A 88 3.20 -12.01 25.15
N ASN A 89 4.37 -11.36 25.21
CA ASN A 89 5.63 -11.95 25.66
C ASN A 89 5.99 -13.29 24.97
N MET A 90 5.73 -13.40 23.68
CA MET A 90 6.03 -14.60 22.89
C MET A 90 6.50 -14.22 21.49
N PRO A 91 7.32 -15.06 20.83
CA PRO A 91 7.64 -14.90 19.41
C PRO A 91 6.36 -14.88 18.55
N PRO A 92 6.39 -14.21 17.37
CA PRO A 92 5.28 -14.28 16.43
C PRO A 92 4.95 -15.72 16.06
N VAL A 93 3.67 -16.10 16.15
CA VAL A 93 3.13 -17.40 15.72
C VAL A 93 1.74 -17.19 15.10
N GLY A 94 1.19 -18.19 14.41
CA GLY A 94 -0.18 -18.11 13.92
C GLY A 94 -0.42 -16.97 12.93
N LEU A 95 -1.55 -16.27 13.10
CA LEU A 95 -1.91 -15.11 12.29
C LEU A 95 -0.81 -14.04 12.21
N ALA A 96 -0.01 -13.83 13.25
CA ALA A 96 1.08 -12.86 13.24
C ALA A 96 2.20 -13.22 12.26
N LEU A 97 2.50 -14.51 12.06
CA LEU A 97 3.44 -14.97 11.04
C LEU A 97 2.83 -14.99 9.65
N ALA A 98 1.57 -15.42 9.55
CA ALA A 98 0.85 -15.45 8.28
C ALA A 98 0.55 -14.04 7.74
N THR A 99 0.58 -13.02 8.59
CA THR A 99 0.29 -11.62 8.27
C THR A 99 1.35 -10.68 8.86
N LEU A 100 0.92 -9.57 9.49
CA LEU A 100 1.78 -8.59 10.13
C LEU A 100 1.27 -8.34 11.56
N ALA A 101 2.15 -8.48 12.55
CA ALA A 101 1.87 -8.06 13.91
C ALA A 101 2.04 -6.53 14.05
N VAL A 102 1.17 -5.89 14.84
CA VAL A 102 1.20 -4.45 15.10
C VAL A 102 1.34 -4.22 16.61
N PRO A 103 2.21 -3.30 17.08
CA PRO A 103 2.34 -3.00 18.51
C PRO A 103 1.02 -2.59 19.17
N GLU A 104 0.88 -2.99 20.44
CA GLU A 104 -0.25 -2.65 21.30
C GLU A 104 -0.08 -1.25 21.91
N THR A 105 -1.19 -0.54 22.15
CA THR A 105 -1.21 0.77 22.80
C THR A 105 -2.26 0.74 23.92
N LYS A 106 -1.95 1.37 25.08
CA LYS A 106 -2.72 1.33 26.35
C LYS A 106 -4.25 1.55 26.30
N THR A 107 -4.79 2.00 25.17
CA THR A 107 -6.21 2.37 24.97
C THR A 107 -7.04 1.31 24.24
N ASN A 108 -6.53 0.09 24.00
CA ASN A 108 -7.20 -0.89 23.13
C ASN A 108 -7.84 -2.05 23.89
N ASN A 109 -9.16 -2.01 24.09
CA ASN A 109 -9.93 -3.20 24.48
C ASN A 109 -10.29 -4.07 23.25
N GLY A 110 -10.87 -5.26 23.46
CA GLY A 110 -11.18 -6.18 22.35
C GLY A 110 -12.16 -5.63 21.32
N GLN A 111 -13.14 -4.84 21.74
CA GLN A 111 -14.05 -4.16 20.82
C GLN A 111 -13.32 -3.15 19.93
N VAL A 112 -12.40 -2.37 20.49
CA VAL A 112 -11.62 -1.39 19.72
C VAL A 112 -10.71 -2.07 18.69
N ARG A 113 -10.10 -3.22 19.04
CA ARG A 113 -9.27 -3.99 18.11
C ARG A 113 -10.05 -4.54 16.92
N MET A 114 -11.24 -5.09 17.18
CA MET A 114 -12.15 -5.55 16.11
C MET A 114 -12.59 -4.41 15.19
N GLN A 115 -12.70 -3.18 15.70
CA GLN A 115 -13.14 -2.02 14.93
C GLN A 115 -12.02 -1.24 14.22
N ARG A 116 -10.74 -1.47 14.55
CA ARG A 116 -9.59 -0.66 14.09
C ARG A 116 -9.46 -0.62 12.57
N ARG A 117 -9.77 -1.71 11.87
CA ARG A 117 -9.65 -1.80 10.40
C ARG A 117 -10.81 -1.16 9.64
N ASN A 118 -11.95 -0.91 10.29
CA ASN A 118 -13.07 -0.22 9.69
C ASN A 118 -12.88 1.31 9.62
N LYS A 119 -11.86 1.87 10.29
CA LYS A 119 -11.79 3.29 10.66
C LYS A 119 -10.73 4.15 9.92
N GLU A 120 -9.89 3.57 9.06
CA GLU A 120 -9.14 4.38 8.07
C GLU A 120 -10.01 4.63 6.83
N LYS A 121 -11.05 5.45 7.00
CA LYS A 121 -11.92 5.89 5.89
C LYS A 121 -11.89 7.40 5.80
N GLN A 122 -11.34 7.92 4.71
CA GLN A 122 -11.66 9.28 4.28
C GLN A 122 -13.14 9.29 3.90
N ALA A 123 -13.94 10.05 4.64
CA ALA A 123 -15.35 10.24 4.32
C ALA A 123 -15.47 11.53 3.49
N GLN A 124 -16.20 11.47 2.40
CA GLN A 124 -16.44 12.62 1.54
C GLN A 124 -17.92 12.96 1.53
N ILE A 125 -18.22 14.24 1.77
CA ILE A 125 -19.58 14.75 1.69
C ILE A 125 -19.66 15.69 0.49
N THR A 126 -20.60 15.39 -0.41
CA THR A 126 -20.96 16.30 -1.50
C THR A 126 -22.09 17.19 -1.00
N MET A 127 -21.85 18.48 -0.87
CA MET A 127 -22.89 19.45 -0.51
C MET A 127 -23.45 20.13 -1.76
N SER A 128 -24.76 20.42 -1.72
CA SER A 128 -25.47 21.15 -2.77
C SER A 128 -24.88 22.54 -2.98
N ASN A 129 -24.45 23.22 -1.91
CA ASN A 129 -23.78 24.50 -1.93
C ASN A 129 -22.37 24.34 -1.33
N GLY A 130 -21.33 24.77 -2.04
CA GLY A 130 -19.92 24.62 -1.63
C GLY A 130 -19.49 25.59 -0.53
N SER A 131 -20.24 25.68 0.57
CA SER A 131 -20.10 26.71 1.60
C SER A 131 -18.79 26.62 2.40
N LYS A 132 -18.28 27.80 2.81
CA LYS A 132 -17.06 28.03 3.60
C LYS A 132 -17.42 28.54 4.99
N GLY A 133 -16.52 28.33 5.96
CA GLY A 133 -16.55 28.99 7.27
C GLY A 133 -17.73 28.56 8.12
N GLU A 134 -18.72 29.44 8.29
CA GLU A 134 -19.83 29.27 9.23
C GLU A 134 -20.69 28.03 8.93
N ALA A 135 -20.95 27.74 7.65
CA ALA A 135 -21.72 26.56 7.28
C ALA A 135 -20.93 25.25 7.49
N ILE A 136 -19.61 25.28 7.31
CA ILE A 136 -18.73 24.14 7.59
C ILE A 136 -18.68 23.90 9.10
N GLU A 137 -18.59 24.96 9.89
CA GLU A 137 -18.60 24.89 11.35
C GLU A 137 -19.94 24.39 11.89
N GLN A 138 -21.06 24.87 11.34
CA GLN A 138 -22.40 24.35 11.67
C GLN A 138 -22.54 22.86 11.33
N LEU A 139 -22.04 22.43 10.16
CA LEU A 139 -22.00 21.02 9.79
C LEU A 139 -21.13 20.21 10.77
N GLY A 140 -19.94 20.72 11.12
CA GLY A 140 -19.05 20.09 12.09
C GLY A 140 -19.72 19.92 13.45
N ASN A 141 -20.37 20.97 13.96
CA ASN A 141 -21.10 20.94 15.23
C ASN A 141 -22.30 19.98 15.19
N ARG A 142 -23.02 19.93 14.06
CA ARG A 142 -24.13 18.99 13.88
C ARG A 142 -23.65 17.54 13.90
N LEU A 143 -22.58 17.25 13.15
CA LEU A 143 -21.95 15.93 13.13
C LEU A 143 -21.42 15.55 14.51
N LYS A 144 -20.86 16.49 15.27
CA LYS A 144 -20.44 16.26 16.67
C LYS A 144 -21.61 15.80 17.53
N GLN A 145 -22.74 16.50 17.44
CA GLN A 145 -23.94 16.20 18.20
C GLN A 145 -24.51 14.83 17.81
N ASP A 146 -24.59 14.54 16.51
CA ASP A 146 -25.10 13.25 16.01
C ASP A 146 -24.18 12.09 16.46
N LEU A 147 -22.85 12.27 16.42
CA LEU A 147 -21.89 11.28 16.91
C LEU A 147 -21.97 11.07 18.43
N GLN A 148 -22.19 12.14 19.21
CA GLN A 148 -22.40 12.04 20.66
C GLN A 148 -23.67 11.27 21.01
N ASN A 149 -24.74 11.46 20.22
CA ASN A 149 -26.00 10.74 20.41
C ASN A 149 -25.88 9.24 20.10
N GLU A 150 -25.13 8.87 19.06
CA GLU A 150 -24.95 7.46 18.68
C GLU A 150 -23.92 6.71 19.54
N CYS A 151 -22.98 7.41 20.18
CA CYS A 151 -21.91 6.82 21.00
C CYS A 151 -21.81 7.46 22.41
N PRO A 152 -22.77 7.22 23.31
CA PRO A 152 -22.78 7.82 24.66
C PRO A 152 -21.67 7.30 25.59
N SER A 153 -21.00 6.19 25.25
CA SER A 153 -19.97 5.57 26.11
C SER A 153 -18.55 6.14 25.97
N ASN A 154 -18.31 7.08 25.03
CA ASN A 154 -16.99 7.66 24.75
C ASN A 154 -16.91 9.14 25.22
N GLU A 155 -17.40 9.45 26.43
CA GLU A 155 -17.39 10.82 26.97
C GLU A 155 -15.97 11.44 27.10
N GLU A 156 -14.90 10.62 27.09
CA GLU A 156 -13.52 11.11 27.27
C GLU A 156 -12.73 11.34 25.98
N ALA A 157 -13.25 10.94 24.82
CA ALA A 157 -12.63 11.30 23.54
C ALA A 157 -13.04 12.72 23.18
N LEU A 158 -12.28 13.71 23.68
CA LEU A 158 -12.47 15.12 23.35
C LEU A 158 -12.26 15.31 21.84
N LEU A 159 -13.31 15.09 21.05
CA LEU A 159 -13.34 15.25 19.61
C LEU A 159 -13.12 16.74 19.32
N SER A 160 -11.88 17.06 18.99
CA SER A 160 -11.52 18.37 18.49
C SER A 160 -11.91 18.43 17.02
N ILE A 161 -12.64 19.48 16.67
CA ILE A 161 -13.07 19.75 15.30
C ILE A 161 -12.26 20.94 14.83
N GLN A 162 -11.51 20.73 13.76
CA GLN A 162 -10.77 21.79 13.11
C GLN A 162 -11.35 22.03 11.72
N THR A 163 -11.75 23.26 11.46
CA THR A 163 -12.07 23.71 10.10
C THR A 163 -10.77 23.89 9.33
N THR A 164 -10.70 23.30 8.15
CA THR A 164 -9.50 23.29 7.30
C THR A 164 -9.86 23.72 5.90
N ASP A 165 -8.85 24.03 5.09
CA ASP A 165 -9.05 24.53 3.73
C ASP A 165 -9.75 23.49 2.81
N TYR A 166 -9.66 22.21 3.15
CA TYR A 166 -10.31 21.11 2.42
C TYR A 166 -11.66 20.68 3.00
N GLY A 167 -12.07 21.20 4.16
CA GLY A 167 -13.31 20.83 4.83
C GLY A 167 -13.18 20.77 6.36
N LEU A 168 -13.36 19.57 6.93
CA LEU A 168 -13.36 19.35 8.38
C LEU A 168 -12.33 18.28 8.76
N SER A 169 -11.64 18.46 9.87
CA SER A 169 -10.84 17.43 10.53
C SER A 169 -11.45 17.12 11.89
N PHE A 170 -11.75 15.84 12.12
CA PHE A 170 -12.18 15.31 13.41
C PHE A 170 -11.00 14.57 14.02
N GLU A 171 -10.45 15.11 15.11
CA GLU A 171 -9.31 14.50 15.77
C GLU A 171 -9.70 14.07 17.17
N ASN A 172 -9.44 12.80 17.43
CA ASN A 172 -9.33 12.23 18.75
C ASN A 172 -7.84 11.93 18.98
N GLY A 173 -7.36 11.94 20.23
CA GLY A 173 -5.92 11.77 20.55
C GLY A 173 -5.24 10.51 19.98
N THR A 174 -5.99 9.60 19.34
CA THR A 174 -5.52 8.40 18.66
C THR A 174 -5.81 8.35 17.14
N MET A 175 -6.70 9.19 16.61
CA MET A 175 -7.17 9.11 15.23
C MET A 175 -7.62 10.47 14.71
N ALA A 176 -7.23 10.78 13.46
CA ALA A 176 -7.76 11.89 12.70
C ALA A 176 -8.63 11.36 11.54
N VAL A 177 -9.84 11.90 11.40
CA VAL A 177 -10.73 11.66 10.25
C VAL A 177 -10.90 12.98 9.53
N HIS A 178 -10.45 13.01 8.27
CA HIS A 178 -10.58 14.18 7.41
C HIS A 178 -11.79 14.03 6.51
N LEU A 179 -12.67 15.02 6.56
CA LEU A 179 -13.88 15.09 5.77
C LEU A 179 -13.68 16.10 4.63
N LEU A 180 -13.53 15.54 3.42
CA LEU A 180 -13.27 16.32 2.22
C LEU A 180 -14.59 16.90 1.69
N LEU A 181 -14.71 18.22 1.65
CA LEU A 181 -15.92 18.89 1.15
C LEU A 181 -15.77 19.24 -0.33
N THR A 182 -16.80 18.94 -1.11
CA THR A 182 -16.88 19.37 -2.51
C THR A 182 -18.32 19.64 -2.91
N THR A 183 -18.48 20.30 -4.06
CA THR A 183 -19.75 20.43 -4.78
C THR A 183 -19.67 19.76 -6.16
N LEU A 184 -20.81 19.69 -6.84
CA LEU A 184 -20.94 19.12 -8.17
C LEU A 184 -20.16 19.94 -9.22
N PRO A 185 -19.62 19.30 -10.27
CA PRO A 185 -18.87 20.00 -11.33
C PRO A 185 -19.61 21.16 -11.99
N ALA A 186 -20.94 21.05 -12.13
CA ALA A 186 -21.78 22.12 -12.67
C ALA A 186 -21.70 23.43 -11.87
N ASN A 187 -21.45 23.34 -10.56
CA ASN A 187 -21.43 24.49 -9.66
C ASN A 187 -20.06 25.18 -9.60
N TRP A 188 -18.99 24.57 -10.16
CA TRP A 188 -17.63 25.10 -10.03
C TRP A 188 -17.41 26.48 -10.67
N HIS A 189 -18.22 26.83 -11.67
CA HIS A 189 -18.16 28.12 -12.34
C HIS A 189 -18.88 29.24 -11.56
N SER A 190 -19.78 28.85 -10.66
CA SER A 190 -20.58 29.76 -9.84
C SER A 190 -20.05 29.87 -8.41
N LEU A 191 -18.82 29.42 -8.17
CA LEU A 191 -18.19 29.49 -6.86
C LEU A 191 -17.69 30.91 -6.60
N ASP A 192 -18.32 31.60 -5.64
CA ASP A 192 -17.80 32.83 -5.05
C ASP A 192 -16.65 32.54 -4.04
N PRO A 193 -15.43 33.09 -4.25
CA PRO A 193 -14.26 32.88 -3.37
C PRO A 193 -14.44 33.35 -1.93
N THR A 194 -15.38 34.26 -1.66
CA THR A 194 -15.60 34.83 -0.32
C THR A 194 -16.37 33.87 0.58
N ILE A 195 -17.31 33.12 0.00
CA ILE A 195 -18.24 32.24 0.72
C ILE A 195 -18.03 30.75 0.45
N HIS A 196 -17.21 30.38 -0.54
CA HIS A 196 -17.01 28.99 -0.93
C HIS A 196 -15.56 28.52 -0.81
N LEU A 197 -15.39 27.20 -0.74
CA LEU A 197 -14.05 26.59 -0.90
C LEU A 197 -13.46 26.96 -2.26
N ASP A 198 -12.13 27.03 -2.30
CA ASP A 198 -11.43 27.28 -3.54
C ASP A 198 -11.76 26.21 -4.60
N ARG A 199 -11.88 26.67 -5.85
CA ARG A 199 -12.24 25.83 -6.98
C ARG A 199 -11.23 24.69 -7.18
N ALA A 200 -9.94 24.95 -7.00
CA ALA A 200 -8.93 23.91 -7.15
C ALA A 200 -9.07 22.84 -6.05
N MET A 201 -9.41 23.26 -4.82
CA MET A 201 -9.67 22.34 -3.71
C MET A 201 -10.93 21.49 -3.94
N CYS A 202 -12.05 22.10 -4.35
CA CYS A 202 -13.26 21.34 -4.70
C CYS A 202 -12.98 20.31 -5.81
N LYS A 203 -12.25 20.72 -6.86
CA LYS A 203 -11.88 19.80 -7.95
C LYS A 203 -11.00 18.65 -7.44
N ARG A 204 -10.03 18.94 -6.57
CA ARG A 204 -9.17 17.92 -5.94
C ARG A 204 -9.98 16.94 -5.10
N ASN A 205 -10.87 17.44 -4.24
CA ASN A 205 -11.72 16.61 -3.39
C ASN A 205 -12.66 15.74 -4.23
N PHE A 206 -13.30 16.30 -5.27
CA PHE A 206 -14.15 15.52 -6.19
C PHE A 206 -13.36 14.44 -6.94
N ASN A 207 -12.14 14.73 -7.37
CA ASN A 207 -11.30 13.74 -8.03
C ASN A 207 -10.86 12.63 -7.07
N ALA A 208 -10.70 12.90 -5.77
CA ALA A 208 -10.40 11.87 -4.79
C ALA A 208 -11.49 10.76 -4.74
N THR A 209 -12.78 11.11 -4.95
CA THR A 209 -13.85 10.10 -5.07
C THR A 209 -13.65 9.20 -6.28
N LYS A 210 -13.33 9.82 -7.43
CA LYS A 210 -13.09 9.10 -8.68
C LYS A 210 -11.89 8.17 -8.54
N HIS A 211 -10.81 8.65 -7.91
CA HIS A 211 -9.62 7.87 -7.64
C HIS A 211 -9.92 6.68 -6.72
N ALA A 212 -10.68 6.89 -5.64
CA ALA A 212 -11.08 5.81 -4.73
C ALA A 212 -11.88 4.74 -5.47
N LYS A 213 -12.89 5.15 -6.23
CA LYS A 213 -13.69 4.24 -7.05
C LYS A 213 -12.84 3.48 -8.08
N TRP A 214 -11.92 4.16 -8.74
CA TRP A 214 -10.99 3.54 -9.69
C TRP A 214 -10.09 2.51 -9.02
N VAL A 215 -9.54 2.81 -7.84
CA VAL A 215 -8.71 1.85 -7.09
C VAL A 215 -9.53 0.61 -6.71
N ASP A 216 -10.78 0.79 -6.29
CA ASP A 216 -11.64 -0.33 -5.93
C ASP A 216 -12.03 -1.20 -7.15
N GLU A 217 -12.31 -0.58 -8.30
CA GLU A 217 -12.77 -1.29 -9.50
C GLU A 217 -11.63 -1.84 -10.37
N VAL A 218 -10.49 -1.14 -10.42
CA VAL A 218 -9.40 -1.40 -11.38
C VAL A 218 -8.16 -1.99 -10.70
N CYS A 219 -7.93 -1.68 -9.44
CA CYS A 219 -6.76 -2.15 -8.67
C CYS A 219 -7.08 -3.33 -7.74
N ILE A 220 -7.87 -4.29 -8.24
CA ILE A 220 -8.35 -5.45 -7.47
C ILE A 220 -7.20 -6.38 -7.05
N HIS A 221 -6.17 -6.50 -7.88
CA HIS A 221 -5.14 -7.51 -7.69
C HIS A 221 -4.31 -7.28 -6.41
N PRO A 222 -4.04 -8.32 -5.60
CA PRO A 222 -3.29 -8.19 -4.35
C PRO A 222 -1.90 -7.57 -4.51
N SER A 223 -1.19 -7.90 -5.60
CA SER A 223 0.16 -7.35 -5.84
C SER A 223 0.16 -5.83 -6.01
N ASN A 224 -0.92 -5.25 -6.53
CA ASN A 224 -1.05 -3.80 -6.62
C ASN A 224 -1.11 -3.16 -5.24
N LYS A 225 -1.95 -3.70 -4.34
CA LYS A 225 -2.08 -3.20 -2.96
C LYS A 225 -0.78 -3.37 -2.17
N VAL A 226 -0.05 -4.46 -2.37
CA VAL A 226 1.27 -4.67 -1.76
C VAL A 226 2.26 -3.63 -2.29
N LEU A 227 2.32 -3.45 -3.61
CA LEU A 227 3.24 -2.50 -4.24
C LEU A 227 2.96 -1.05 -3.80
N VAL A 228 1.70 -0.62 -3.72
CA VAL A 228 1.34 0.71 -3.22
C VAL A 228 1.83 0.92 -1.79
N ARG A 229 1.72 -0.09 -0.91
CA ARG A 229 2.24 0.00 0.47
C ARG A 229 3.76 0.12 0.50
N LEU A 230 4.45 -0.71 -0.28
CA LEU A 230 5.92 -0.66 -0.40
C LEU A 230 6.40 0.69 -0.93
N LEU A 231 5.73 1.26 -1.94
CA LEU A 231 6.09 2.57 -2.50
C LEU A 231 5.79 3.72 -1.53
N LYS A 232 4.70 3.64 -0.75
CA LYS A 232 4.41 4.63 0.30
C LYS A 232 5.45 4.60 1.41
N ASP A 233 5.84 3.41 1.86
CA ASP A 233 6.91 3.21 2.84
C ASP A 233 8.26 3.73 2.31
N LEU A 234 8.60 3.38 1.06
CA LEU A 234 9.80 3.87 0.40
C LEU A 234 9.83 5.40 0.32
N ARG A 235 8.69 6.02 -0.02
CA ARG A 235 8.53 7.48 -0.03
C ARG A 235 8.71 8.10 1.34
N GLN A 236 8.23 7.45 2.39
CA GLN A 236 8.38 7.95 3.75
C GLN A 236 9.84 7.92 4.22
N ARG A 237 10.60 6.90 3.83
CA ARG A 237 12.01 6.74 4.21
C ARG A 237 12.98 7.58 3.38
N PHE A 238 12.68 7.81 2.11
CA PHE A 238 13.55 8.53 1.20
C PHE A 238 12.90 9.82 0.70
N HIS A 239 13.33 10.96 1.26
CA HIS A 239 12.79 12.29 0.96
C HIS A 239 12.83 12.67 -0.53
N GLY A 240 13.76 12.13 -1.31
CA GLY A 240 13.81 12.37 -2.76
C GLY A 240 12.59 11.85 -3.54
N LEU A 241 11.81 10.94 -2.95
CA LEU A 241 10.56 10.42 -3.53
C LEU A 241 9.31 11.19 -3.05
N GLU A 242 9.47 12.22 -2.21
CA GLU A 242 8.37 13.04 -1.68
C GLU A 242 7.40 13.56 -2.77
N PRO A 243 7.87 14.00 -3.96
CA PRO A 243 7.00 14.47 -5.04
C PRO A 243 5.99 13.45 -5.58
N LEU A 244 6.20 12.14 -5.32
CA LEU A 244 5.23 11.10 -5.68
C LEU A 244 3.98 11.24 -4.83
N ASN A 245 2.98 11.96 -5.34
CA ASN A 245 1.71 12.07 -4.67
C ASN A 245 0.99 10.68 -4.60
N PRO A 246 0.06 10.48 -3.65
CA PRO A 246 -0.60 9.19 -3.47
C PRO A 246 -1.33 8.65 -4.72
N TRP A 247 -1.80 9.54 -5.59
CA TRP A 247 -2.48 9.14 -6.83
C TRP A 247 -1.49 8.60 -7.86
N LEU A 248 -0.36 9.28 -8.06
CA LEU A 248 0.76 8.83 -8.91
C LEU A 248 1.29 7.47 -8.45
N ILE A 249 1.37 7.22 -7.14
CA ILE A 249 1.76 5.90 -6.61
C ILE A 249 0.77 4.81 -7.05
N ASN A 250 -0.55 5.08 -7.00
CA ASN A 250 -1.55 4.11 -7.44
C ASN A 250 -1.46 3.86 -8.96
N LEU A 251 -1.33 4.92 -9.77
CA LEU A 251 -1.17 4.81 -11.22
C LEU A 251 0.11 4.04 -11.59
N LEU A 252 1.23 4.36 -10.93
CA LEU A 252 2.52 3.70 -11.16
C LEU A 252 2.45 2.23 -10.77
N ALA A 253 1.87 1.90 -9.60
CA ALA A 253 1.73 0.53 -9.16
C ALA A 253 0.89 -0.29 -10.14
N HIS A 254 -0.24 0.27 -10.57
CA HIS A 254 -1.13 -0.38 -11.52
C HIS A 254 -0.44 -0.61 -12.87
N HIS A 255 0.24 0.42 -13.39
CA HIS A 255 1.00 0.33 -14.63
C HIS A 255 2.11 -0.73 -14.55
N CYS A 256 2.82 -0.82 -13.42
CA CYS A 256 3.85 -1.84 -13.24
C CYS A 256 3.30 -3.26 -13.27
N VAL A 257 2.17 -3.50 -12.59
CA VAL A 257 1.57 -4.83 -12.45
C VAL A 257 0.89 -5.29 -13.74
N ILE A 258 0.16 -4.40 -14.42
CA ILE A 258 -0.69 -4.77 -15.57
C ILE A 258 0.02 -4.60 -16.91
N ASN A 259 0.69 -3.46 -17.14
CA ASN A 259 1.21 -3.15 -18.47
C ASN A 259 2.52 -3.88 -18.73
N ASN A 260 2.49 -5.19 -19.02
CA ASN A 260 3.67 -6.00 -19.25
C ASN A 260 3.46 -6.93 -20.47
N ASN A 261 4.55 -7.48 -21.01
CA ASN A 261 4.49 -8.31 -22.23
C ASN A 261 3.90 -9.71 -21.99
N SER A 262 3.75 -10.12 -20.72
CA SER A 262 3.08 -11.37 -20.39
C SER A 262 1.59 -11.12 -20.21
N SER A 263 0.79 -12.14 -20.54
CA SER A 263 -0.66 -12.12 -20.26
C SER A 263 -0.97 -12.22 -18.75
N GLU A 264 0.05 -12.40 -17.92
CA GLU A 264 -0.06 -12.53 -16.48
C GLU A 264 0.36 -11.24 -15.77
N GLN A 265 -0.15 -11.05 -14.55
CA GLN A 265 0.15 -9.86 -13.76
C GLN A 265 1.47 -10.06 -13.00
N LEU A 266 2.32 -9.02 -12.96
CA LEU A 266 3.64 -9.16 -12.34
C LEU A 266 3.54 -9.41 -10.82
N PRO A 267 4.34 -10.35 -10.28
CA PRO A 267 4.48 -10.53 -8.83
C PRO A 267 5.05 -9.26 -8.15
N PRO A 268 4.80 -9.06 -6.85
CA PRO A 268 5.19 -7.83 -6.14
C PRO A 268 6.70 -7.51 -6.23
N SER A 269 7.56 -8.54 -6.18
CA SER A 269 9.02 -8.38 -6.26
C SER A 269 9.47 -7.80 -7.61
N TYR A 270 8.95 -8.35 -8.70
CA TYR A 270 9.22 -7.87 -10.05
C TYR A 270 8.59 -6.49 -10.29
N ALA A 271 7.36 -6.29 -9.82
CA ALA A 271 6.67 -5.02 -9.98
C ALA A 271 7.35 -3.89 -9.18
N PHE A 272 7.90 -4.17 -8.00
CA PHE A 272 8.69 -3.23 -7.20
C PHE A 272 9.99 -2.82 -7.90
N LYS A 273 10.78 -3.81 -8.37
CA LYS A 273 11.98 -3.54 -9.16
C LYS A 273 11.65 -2.73 -10.41
N ARG A 274 10.56 -3.08 -11.10
CA ARG A 274 10.09 -2.38 -12.29
C ARG A 274 9.69 -0.93 -12.01
N ALA A 275 9.03 -0.65 -10.90
CA ALA A 275 8.67 0.70 -10.51
C ALA A 275 9.93 1.58 -10.38
N LEU A 276 10.97 1.07 -9.70
CA LEU A 276 12.25 1.79 -9.59
C LEU A 276 12.96 1.93 -10.95
N GLN A 277 12.91 0.91 -11.80
CA GLN A 277 13.47 1.00 -13.17
C GLN A 277 12.79 2.07 -14.02
N LEU A 278 11.46 2.14 -13.99
CA LEU A 278 10.70 3.14 -14.74
C LEU A 278 10.96 4.57 -14.23
N LEU A 279 11.02 4.75 -12.91
CA LEU A 279 11.38 6.05 -12.33
C LEU A 279 12.82 6.42 -12.69
N SER A 280 13.74 5.46 -12.63
CA SER A 280 15.16 5.65 -12.97
C SER A 280 15.40 5.97 -14.44
N SER A 281 14.57 5.42 -15.34
CA SER A 281 14.62 5.69 -16.77
C SER A 281 13.98 7.02 -17.15
N GLY A 282 13.55 7.83 -16.17
CA GLY A 282 12.96 9.13 -16.41
C GLY A 282 11.51 9.11 -16.86
N LEU A 283 10.69 8.14 -16.40
CA LEU A 283 9.25 8.10 -16.71
C LEU A 283 8.55 9.45 -16.43
N PHE A 284 9.02 10.22 -15.45
CA PHE A 284 8.45 11.51 -15.07
C PHE A 284 9.35 12.71 -15.37
N LEU A 285 10.37 12.55 -16.21
CA LEU A 285 11.19 13.68 -16.67
C LEU A 285 10.50 14.49 -17.78
N PRO A 286 10.91 15.74 -18.00
CA PRO A 286 10.42 16.55 -19.10
C PRO A 286 10.60 15.83 -20.45
N GLY A 287 9.56 15.84 -21.28
CA GLY A 287 9.55 15.14 -22.57
C GLY A 287 9.05 13.70 -22.52
N SER A 288 8.92 13.08 -21.34
CA SER A 288 8.32 11.75 -21.20
C SER A 288 6.80 11.76 -21.42
N ASN A 289 6.28 10.66 -21.98
CA ASN A 289 4.83 10.42 -22.06
C ASN A 289 4.20 10.23 -20.66
N GLY A 290 5.00 9.82 -19.68
CA GLY A 290 4.57 9.62 -18.30
C GLY A 290 3.38 8.67 -18.17
N LEU A 291 2.59 8.90 -17.11
CA LEU A 291 1.32 8.21 -16.89
C LEU A 291 0.17 9.17 -17.14
N TYR A 292 -0.86 8.64 -17.80
CA TYR A 292 -2.09 9.35 -18.09
C TYR A 292 -3.07 9.22 -16.94
N ASP A 293 -3.73 10.31 -16.59
CA ASP A 293 -4.85 10.26 -15.67
C ASP A 293 -6.11 9.77 -16.42
N PRO A 294 -6.71 8.63 -16.02
CA PRO A 294 -7.93 8.11 -16.63
C PRO A 294 -9.13 9.06 -16.57
N PHE A 295 -9.08 10.08 -15.70
CA PHE A 295 -10.14 11.06 -15.50
C PHE A 295 -9.87 12.41 -16.15
N SER A 296 -8.73 12.56 -16.83
CA SER A 296 -8.45 13.76 -17.62
C SER A 296 -9.24 13.75 -18.93
N ASP A 297 -9.74 14.91 -19.35
CA ASP A 297 -10.44 15.04 -20.64
C ASP A 297 -9.46 14.74 -21.78
N THR A 298 -9.64 13.57 -22.41
CA THR A 298 -8.81 13.06 -23.50
C THR A 298 -8.78 13.99 -24.72
N ASN A 299 -9.78 14.87 -24.85
CA ASN A 299 -9.98 15.74 -26.01
C ASN A 299 -9.33 17.13 -25.90
N MET A 300 -8.90 17.61 -24.72
CA MET A 300 -8.39 18.98 -24.57
C MET A 300 -6.92 19.11 -24.14
N ASN A 301 -6.32 18.07 -23.59
CA ASN A 301 -4.89 17.83 -23.45
C ASN A 301 -4.80 16.68 -22.44
N PRO A 302 -4.32 15.48 -22.81
CA PRO A 302 -4.15 14.43 -21.83
C PRO A 302 -3.21 14.95 -20.74
N SER A 303 -3.78 15.21 -19.56
CA SER A 303 -3.06 15.83 -18.47
C SER A 303 -2.14 14.77 -17.90
N ARG A 304 -0.86 14.83 -18.26
CA ARG A 304 0.15 13.90 -17.74
C ARG A 304 0.25 14.12 -16.24
N SER A 305 0.00 13.10 -15.44
CA SER A 305 -0.17 13.24 -13.99
C SER A 305 1.07 13.79 -13.27
N HIS A 306 2.25 13.69 -13.90
CA HIS A 306 3.52 14.18 -13.37
C HIS A 306 3.80 15.66 -13.62
N THR A 307 3.05 16.31 -14.51
CA THR A 307 3.24 17.75 -14.83
C THR A 307 2.90 18.69 -13.68
N ILE A 308 2.30 18.15 -12.61
CA ILE A 308 2.10 18.87 -11.36
C ILE A 308 3.41 19.11 -10.59
N MET A 309 4.45 18.33 -10.88
CA MET A 309 5.78 18.46 -10.26
C MET A 309 6.64 19.44 -11.07
N THR A 310 7.44 20.23 -10.36
CA THR A 310 8.46 21.10 -10.97
C THR A 310 9.58 20.26 -11.62
N PRO A 311 10.32 20.81 -12.60
CA PRO A 311 11.45 20.10 -13.22
C PRO A 311 12.51 19.64 -12.21
N GLU A 312 12.79 20.45 -11.18
CA GLU A 312 13.71 20.10 -10.09
C GLU A 312 13.20 18.91 -9.27
N GLU A 313 11.90 18.86 -8.98
CA GLU A 313 11.27 17.74 -8.29
C GLU A 313 11.29 16.46 -9.14
N GLN A 314 11.11 16.58 -10.45
CA GLN A 314 11.18 15.47 -11.40
C GLN A 314 12.60 14.89 -11.48
N ASP A 315 13.62 15.75 -11.54
CA ASP A 315 15.02 15.33 -11.51
C ASP A 315 15.36 14.66 -10.16
N ARG A 316 14.93 15.28 -9.06
CA ARG A 316 15.11 14.74 -7.71
C ARG A 316 14.56 13.33 -7.57
N LEU A 317 13.34 13.14 -8.07
CA LEU A 317 12.71 11.83 -8.10
C LEU A 317 13.50 10.82 -8.95
N CYS A 318 14.02 11.25 -10.10
CA CYS A 318 14.77 10.41 -11.03
C CYS A 318 16.11 9.96 -10.45
N TYR A 319 17.00 10.88 -10.04
CA TYR A 319 18.32 10.51 -9.53
C TYR A 319 18.22 9.71 -8.21
N THR A 320 17.21 10.01 -7.38
CA THR A 320 16.93 9.23 -6.16
C THR A 320 16.57 7.81 -6.53
N SER A 321 15.69 7.62 -7.51
CA SER A 321 15.29 6.30 -7.99
C SER A 321 16.45 5.53 -8.59
N GLN A 322 17.33 6.18 -9.37
CA GLN A 322 18.53 5.57 -9.94
C GLN A 322 19.50 5.09 -8.85
N THR A 323 19.69 5.90 -7.81
CA THR A 323 20.52 5.55 -6.66
C THR A 323 19.93 4.36 -5.91
N LEU A 324 18.61 4.37 -5.65
CA LEU A 324 17.90 3.27 -5.01
C LEU A 324 17.89 1.99 -5.84
N LEU A 325 17.82 2.08 -7.17
CA LEU A 325 17.86 0.93 -8.06
C LEU A 325 19.23 0.22 -8.01
N ARG A 326 20.33 0.99 -7.97
CA ARG A 326 21.68 0.44 -7.78
C ARG A 326 21.85 -0.16 -6.39
N ALA A 327 21.36 0.53 -5.35
CA ALA A 327 21.36 0.02 -3.98
C ALA A 327 20.54 -1.28 -3.85
N LEU A 328 19.42 -1.40 -4.58
CA LEU A 328 18.58 -2.60 -4.59
C LEU A 328 19.34 -3.82 -5.17
N ALA A 329 20.22 -3.61 -6.14
CA ALA A 329 21.03 -4.70 -6.72
C ALA A 329 22.12 -5.21 -5.76
N ILE A 330 22.67 -4.31 -4.93
CA ILE A 330 23.77 -4.62 -4.00
C ILE A 330 23.23 -5.13 -2.65
N HIS A 331 22.19 -4.48 -2.14
CA HIS A 331 21.65 -4.75 -0.81
C HIS A 331 20.12 -4.55 -0.73
N PRO A 332 19.31 -5.53 -1.18
CA PRO A 332 17.86 -5.39 -1.23
C PRO A 332 17.20 -5.15 0.14
N LYS A 333 17.73 -5.76 1.20
CA LYS A 333 17.18 -5.68 2.55
C LYS A 333 17.30 -4.28 3.15
N TYR A 334 18.38 -3.56 2.82
CA TYR A 334 18.55 -2.15 3.18
C TYR A 334 17.48 -1.26 2.51
N VAL A 335 17.25 -1.44 1.20
CA VAL A 335 16.26 -0.65 0.46
C VAL A 335 14.84 -0.87 0.99
N LEU A 336 14.54 -2.08 1.47
CA LEU A 336 13.26 -2.42 2.11
C LEU A 336 13.16 -2.00 3.58
N GLY A 337 14.21 -1.43 4.18
CA GLY A 337 14.21 -1.01 5.58
C GLY A 337 14.23 -2.17 6.59
N ILE A 338 14.64 -3.36 6.16
CA ILE A 338 14.75 -4.56 7.01
C ILE A 338 16.08 -4.54 7.77
N GLU A 339 17.14 -4.06 7.12
CA GLU A 339 18.48 -3.94 7.68
C GLU A 339 18.91 -2.47 7.66
N ASN A 340 19.51 -2.01 8.76
CA ASN A 340 20.07 -0.66 8.84
C ASN A 340 21.35 -0.57 8.00
N GLY A 341 21.64 0.60 7.47
CA GLY A 341 22.86 0.84 6.70
C GLY A 341 23.24 2.31 6.68
N PRO A 342 24.33 2.66 5.98
CA PRO A 342 24.80 4.04 5.88
C PRO A 342 23.77 4.90 5.12
N ASP A 343 23.87 6.21 5.29
CA ASP A 343 23.14 7.13 4.42
C ASP A 343 23.79 7.12 3.02
N ILE A 344 23.10 6.47 2.08
CA ILE A 344 23.58 6.30 0.70
C ILE A 344 23.52 7.61 -0.11
N PHE A 345 22.93 8.68 0.41
CA PHE A 345 22.82 9.99 -0.27
C PHE A 345 23.83 11.02 0.24
N ALA A 346 24.42 10.83 1.42
CA ALA A 346 25.36 11.78 2.01
C ALA A 346 26.71 11.85 1.26
N GLY A 347 27.10 10.78 0.56
CA GLY A 347 28.36 10.69 -0.18
C GLY A 347 28.78 9.25 -0.44
N PRO A 348 30.03 9.03 -0.88
CA PRO A 348 30.58 7.68 -1.07
C PRO A 348 30.54 6.88 0.23
N CYS A 349 29.96 5.68 0.19
CA CYS A 349 29.86 4.79 1.35
C CYS A 349 30.16 3.33 0.96
N GLN A 350 30.44 2.47 1.93
CA GLN A 350 30.45 1.03 1.68
C GLN A 350 29.06 0.44 1.91
N LEU A 351 28.50 -0.19 0.89
CA LEU A 351 27.21 -0.90 0.96
C LEU A 351 27.45 -2.37 0.66
N ASN A 352 27.24 -3.24 1.66
CA ASN A 352 27.44 -4.70 1.55
C ASN A 352 28.83 -5.07 0.95
N GLY A 353 29.89 -4.36 1.36
CA GLY A 353 31.27 -4.56 0.88
C GLY A 353 31.61 -3.92 -0.47
N VAL A 354 30.66 -3.26 -1.13
CA VAL A 354 30.88 -2.56 -2.41
C VAL A 354 30.97 -1.06 -2.17
N LEU A 355 31.94 -0.39 -2.81
CA LEU A 355 32.00 1.08 -2.83
C LEU A 355 30.79 1.62 -3.61
N PHE A 356 29.92 2.34 -2.91
CA PHE A 356 28.69 2.91 -3.43
C PHE A 356 28.81 4.43 -3.51
N VAL A 357 28.50 5.00 -4.67
CA VAL A 357 28.51 6.45 -4.90
C VAL A 357 27.13 6.89 -5.38
N PRO A 358 26.43 7.81 -4.68
CA PRO A 358 25.13 8.30 -5.10
C PRO A 358 25.19 9.06 -6.43
N ASN A 359 24.06 9.07 -7.15
CA ASN A 359 23.92 9.98 -8.29
C ASN A 359 23.70 11.40 -7.78
N GLN A 360 24.20 12.37 -8.52
CA GLN A 360 24.07 13.78 -8.22
C GLN A 360 22.88 14.40 -8.97
N PRO A 361 22.27 15.46 -8.41
CA PRO A 361 21.26 16.23 -9.12
C PRO A 361 21.85 16.88 -10.37
N VAL A 362 21.01 17.10 -11.37
CA VAL A 362 21.35 17.90 -12.54
C VAL A 362 21.28 19.38 -12.17
N ILE A 363 22.29 20.16 -12.59
CA ILE A 363 22.31 21.61 -12.38
C ILE A 363 21.41 22.27 -13.43
N PHE A 364 20.36 22.95 -12.95
CA PHE A 364 19.49 23.80 -13.78
C PHE A 364 19.98 25.24 -13.70
N ASP A 365 20.29 25.86 -14.84
CA ASP A 365 20.58 27.29 -14.89
C ASP A 365 19.32 28.08 -15.23
N ASN A 366 19.14 29.24 -14.60
CA ASN A 366 17.99 30.12 -14.83
C ASN A 366 18.08 30.85 -16.18
N GLU A 367 19.27 30.93 -16.79
CA GLU A 367 19.48 31.59 -18.09
C GLU A 367 19.09 30.71 -19.30
N SER A 368 18.96 29.38 -19.13
CA SER A 368 18.77 28.43 -20.23
C SER A 368 17.32 27.95 -20.42
N ASN A 369 16.32 28.63 -19.82
CA ASN A 369 14.90 28.22 -19.88
C ASN A 369 14.67 26.76 -19.40
N GLY A 370 15.43 26.28 -18.42
CA GLY A 370 15.24 24.94 -17.84
C GLY A 370 15.90 23.80 -18.62
N HIS A 371 16.87 24.08 -19.48
CA HIS A 371 17.73 23.06 -20.08
C HIS A 371 18.92 22.74 -19.18
N ALA A 372 19.14 21.44 -18.93
CA ALA A 372 20.26 20.91 -18.15
C ALA A 372 21.62 21.32 -18.73
N ILE A 373 22.54 21.77 -17.89
CA ILE A 373 23.94 21.97 -18.28
C ILE A 373 24.59 20.59 -18.43
N ASN A 374 25.04 20.26 -19.64
CA ASN A 374 25.77 19.03 -19.90
C ASN A 374 27.26 19.27 -19.64
N ASP A 375 27.65 19.34 -18.36
CA ASP A 375 29.06 19.42 -17.96
C ASP A 375 29.71 18.04 -18.07
N GLY A 376 29.90 17.55 -19.30
CA GLY A 376 30.97 16.65 -19.75
C GLY A 376 31.26 15.33 -19.02
N GLN A 377 30.61 14.99 -17.91
CA GLN A 377 30.83 13.75 -17.17
C GLN A 377 29.65 12.83 -17.39
N GLN A 378 29.67 12.14 -18.54
CA GLN A 378 28.97 10.87 -18.65
C GLN A 378 29.53 9.93 -17.58
N GLN A 379 28.90 9.89 -16.39
CA GLN A 379 29.09 8.76 -15.48
C GLN A 379 28.52 7.54 -16.17
N SER A 380 29.40 6.81 -16.85
CA SER A 380 29.08 5.60 -17.56
C SER A 380 28.45 4.60 -16.59
N MET A 381 27.28 4.09 -16.96
CA MET A 381 26.47 3.14 -16.21
C MET A 381 27.09 1.72 -16.27
N PHE A 382 28.38 1.58 -15.98
CA PHE A 382 29.06 0.29 -15.92
C PHE A 382 29.41 -0.05 -14.47
N VAL A 383 28.81 -1.14 -13.99
CA VAL A 383 29.31 -1.86 -12.82
C VAL A 383 30.53 -2.62 -13.30
N GLU A 384 31.74 -2.17 -12.93
CA GLU A 384 32.93 -2.99 -13.08
C GLU A 384 32.84 -4.17 -12.10
N VAL A 385 32.53 -5.34 -12.63
CA VAL A 385 32.68 -6.61 -11.92
C VAL A 385 34.14 -7.01 -12.10
N ASN A 386 34.97 -6.71 -11.11
CA ASN A 386 36.32 -7.26 -11.06
C ASN A 386 36.22 -8.78 -10.79
N GLY A 387 36.77 -9.55 -11.72
CA GLY A 387 36.87 -11.01 -11.66
C GLY A 387 37.99 -11.53 -10.77
#